data_AF-A0A9X9F3F6-F1
#
_entry.id   AF-A0A9X9F3F6-F1
#
_cell.length_a   1.000
_cell.length_b   1.000
_cell.length_c   1.000
_cell.angle_alpha   90.00
_cell.angle_beta   90.00
_cell.angle_gamma   90.00
#
_symmetry.space_group_name_H-M   'P 1'
#
loop_
_entity.id
_entity.type
_entity.pdbx_description
1 polymer ?
#
loop_
_entity_poly.entity_id
_entity_poly.type
_entity_poly.pdbx_seq_one_letter_code
_entity_poly.pdbx_strand_id
1 'polypeptide(L)'
;DKKLKADTEYTYTIKALDSAGNISKESEKLKVKTTHAIPDIEAPTQPKGLHSMGTTAKTVDLMWSPSEDNVGVDHYIVYRESAGVMNKIGTAANTSFMDKDLKANTSYKYVVTAVDLAGNESSRSDVLTVTTKSEDSTYEKWDARKAYTKGDRVVHEGKVYEAVQDHQGNGDSNWIFALSLWKPVLNK
;
A
#
# COMPACT_ATOMS: atom_id res chain seq x y z
N ASP A 1 -3.37 -24.27 -36.07
CA ASP A 1 -4.12 -23.05 -35.67
C ASP A 1 -3.72 -22.68 -34.25
N LYS A 2 -3.50 -21.40 -33.94
CA LYS A 2 -3.06 -20.91 -32.62
C LYS A 2 -4.03 -19.90 -31.99
N LYS A 3 -5.16 -19.59 -32.63
CA LYS A 3 -6.14 -18.58 -32.15
C LYS A 3 -7.50 -19.21 -31.88
N LEU A 4 -7.50 -20.36 -31.22
CA LEU A 4 -8.71 -21.11 -30.89
C LEU A 4 -9.29 -20.62 -29.56
N LYS A 5 -10.62 -20.58 -29.46
CA LYS A 5 -11.33 -20.32 -28.21
C LYS A 5 -11.50 -21.64 -27.46
N ALA A 6 -11.47 -21.58 -26.13
CA ALA A 6 -11.77 -22.74 -25.28
C ALA A 6 -13.21 -23.21 -25.48
N ASP A 7 -13.47 -24.49 -25.16
CA ASP A 7 -14.80 -25.13 -25.23
C ASP A 7 -15.53 -24.97 -26.58
N THR A 8 -14.78 -24.80 -27.67
CA THR A 8 -15.33 -24.49 -29.00
C THR A 8 -15.03 -25.64 -29.96
N GLU A 9 -16.05 -26.10 -30.69
CA GLU A 9 -15.88 -27.11 -31.75
C GLU A 9 -15.35 -26.44 -33.02
N TYR A 10 -14.27 -26.99 -33.56
CA TYR A 10 -13.68 -26.60 -34.83
C TYR A 10 -13.75 -27.77 -35.81
N THR A 11 -14.04 -27.43 -37.07
CA THR A 11 -14.01 -28.40 -38.17
C THR A 11 -12.83 -28.08 -39.07
N TYR A 12 -11.95 -29.06 -39.26
CA TYR A 12 -10.78 -28.95 -40.14
C TYR A 12 -10.95 -29.84 -41.37
N THR A 13 -10.54 -29.30 -42.52
CA THR A 13 -10.24 -30.06 -43.74
C THR A 13 -8.86 -29.66 -44.23
N ILE A 14 -8.19 -30.56 -44.94
CA ILE A 14 -6.90 -30.28 -45.57
C ILE A 14 -6.99 -30.54 -47.08
N LYS A 15 -6.24 -29.75 -47.85
CA LYS A 15 -5.96 -29.97 -49.27
C LYS A 15 -4.44 -30.04 -49.45
N ALA A 16 -3.98 -30.93 -50.32
CA ALA A 16 -2.58 -30.98 -50.73
C ALA A 16 -2.36 -30.10 -51.97
N LEU A 17 -1.19 -29.46 -52.03
CA LEU A 17 -0.69 -28.69 -53.18
C LEU A 17 0.59 -29.36 -53.67
N ASP A 18 0.67 -29.73 -54.94
CA ASP A 18 1.90 -30.26 -55.53
C ASP A 18 2.85 -29.15 -56.01
N SER A 19 4.05 -29.52 -56.45
CA SER A 19 5.06 -28.57 -56.95
C SER A 19 4.68 -27.88 -58.26
N ALA A 20 3.69 -28.39 -58.98
CA ALA A 20 3.16 -27.82 -60.22
C ALA A 20 1.95 -26.89 -59.97
N GLY A 21 1.49 -26.78 -58.73
CA GLY A 21 0.37 -25.92 -58.34
C GLY A 21 -1.00 -26.62 -58.35
N ASN A 22 -1.08 -27.94 -58.53
CA ASN A 22 -2.36 -28.65 -58.51
C ASN A 22 -2.83 -28.86 -57.06
N ILE A 23 -4.12 -28.64 -56.82
CA ILE A 23 -4.75 -28.78 -55.49
C ILE A 23 -5.63 -30.04 -55.47
N SER A 24 -5.50 -30.86 -54.42
CA SER A 24 -6.32 -32.05 -54.21
C SER A 24 -7.79 -31.74 -53.88
N LYS A 25 -8.63 -32.77 -53.89
CA LYS A 25 -9.93 -32.73 -53.20
C LYS A 25 -9.72 -32.52 -51.69
N GLU A 26 -10.75 -32.01 -51.01
CA GLU A 26 -10.74 -31.89 -49.54
C GLU A 26 -10.67 -33.27 -48.90
N SER A 27 -9.96 -33.35 -47.78
CA SER A 27 -10.07 -34.48 -46.87
C SER A 27 -11.48 -34.60 -46.30
N GLU A 28 -11.76 -35.74 -45.67
CA GLU A 28 -12.89 -35.84 -44.74
C GLU A 28 -12.79 -34.79 -43.63
N LYS A 29 -13.96 -34.35 -43.13
CA LYS A 29 -14.05 -33.35 -42.06
C LYS A 29 -13.63 -33.98 -40.73
N LEU A 30 -12.63 -33.39 -40.08
CA LEU A 30 -12.28 -33.70 -38.70
C LEU A 30 -12.90 -32.66 -37.77
N LYS A 31 -13.78 -33.12 -36.89
CA LYS A 31 -14.33 -32.29 -35.81
C LYS A 31 -13.52 -32.50 -34.54
N VAL A 32 -12.99 -31.43 -33.97
CA VAL A 32 -12.31 -31.44 -32.68
C VAL A 32 -12.84 -30.31 -31.82
N LYS A 33 -13.03 -30.59 -30.53
CA LYS A 33 -13.44 -29.59 -29.55
C LYS A 33 -12.23 -29.23 -28.70
N THR A 34 -11.95 -27.94 -28.56
CA THR A 34 -10.93 -27.47 -27.60
C THR A 34 -11.38 -27.80 -26.18
N THR A 35 -10.42 -28.06 -25.29
CA THR A 35 -10.72 -28.32 -23.87
C THR A 35 -11.39 -27.10 -23.23
N HIS A 36 -12.22 -27.36 -22.21
CA HIS A 36 -12.74 -26.29 -21.37
C HIS A 36 -11.56 -25.63 -20.64
N ALA A 37 -11.46 -24.30 -20.69
CA ALA A 37 -10.58 -23.58 -19.79
C ALA A 37 -11.25 -23.64 -18.42
N ILE A 38 -10.78 -24.51 -17.53
CA ILE A 38 -11.28 -24.55 -16.16
C ILE A 38 -10.96 -23.18 -15.57
N PRO A 39 -11.96 -22.38 -15.16
CA PRO A 39 -11.71 -21.13 -14.47
C PRO A 39 -10.91 -21.45 -13.22
N ASP A 40 -9.86 -20.68 -12.97
CA ASP A 40 -9.08 -20.85 -11.76
C ASP A 40 -9.91 -20.37 -10.55
N ILE A 41 -10.10 -21.28 -9.60
CA ILE A 41 -10.90 -21.08 -8.38
C ILE A 41 -10.06 -21.25 -7.12
N GLU A 42 -8.77 -21.55 -7.26
CA GLU A 42 -7.87 -21.70 -6.13
C GLU A 42 -7.38 -20.31 -5.76
N ALA A 43 -7.57 -19.90 -4.51
CA ALA A 43 -7.02 -18.64 -4.04
C ALA A 43 -5.54 -18.80 -3.69
N PRO A 44 -4.75 -17.72 -3.78
CA PRO A 44 -3.37 -17.73 -3.33
C PRO A 44 -3.21 -18.16 -1.87
N THR A 45 -2.01 -18.61 -1.51
CA THR A 45 -1.68 -18.85 -0.10
C THR A 45 -1.78 -17.55 0.71
N GLN A 46 -2.17 -17.66 1.98
CA GLN A 46 -2.15 -16.55 2.93
C GLN A 46 -0.75 -15.90 2.99
N PRO A 47 -0.63 -14.56 2.87
CA PRO A 47 0.63 -13.87 3.07
C PRO A 47 1.17 -14.09 4.50
N LYS A 48 2.46 -14.39 4.62
CA LYS A 48 3.14 -14.65 5.90
C LYS A 48 4.22 -13.62 6.19
N GLY A 49 4.64 -13.55 7.45
CA GLY A 49 5.78 -12.73 7.86
C GLY A 49 5.57 -11.23 7.67
N LEU A 50 4.33 -10.74 7.81
CA LEU A 50 4.05 -9.30 7.78
C LEU A 50 4.77 -8.61 8.94
N HIS A 51 5.66 -7.67 8.61
CA HIS A 51 6.43 -6.89 9.56
C HIS A 51 6.64 -5.46 9.06
N SER A 52 7.11 -4.58 9.96
CA SER A 52 7.52 -3.23 9.57
C SER A 52 9.02 -3.15 9.34
N MET A 53 9.42 -2.51 8.25
CA MET A 53 10.82 -2.18 7.95
C MET A 53 11.27 -0.88 8.60
N GLY A 54 10.33 -0.07 9.07
CA GLY A 54 10.63 1.18 9.76
C GLY A 54 9.40 2.08 9.89
N THR A 55 9.47 2.98 10.86
CA THR A 55 8.43 3.97 11.11
C THR A 55 9.02 5.38 11.24
N THR A 56 8.23 6.35 10.80
CA THR A 56 8.41 7.77 11.12
C THR A 56 7.22 8.25 11.96
N ALA A 57 7.13 9.55 12.20
CA ALA A 57 5.95 10.15 12.79
C ALA A 57 4.71 10.07 11.87
N LYS A 58 4.91 9.90 10.54
CA LYS A 58 3.85 10.00 9.52
C LYS A 58 3.75 8.79 8.60
N THR A 59 4.66 7.83 8.72
CA THR A 59 4.74 6.69 7.80
C THR A 59 5.06 5.39 8.53
N VAL A 60 4.56 4.29 7.95
CA VAL A 60 4.93 2.91 8.29
C VAL A 60 5.29 2.21 6.98
N ASP A 61 6.49 1.64 6.92
CA ASP A 61 6.93 0.79 5.81
C ASP A 61 6.67 -0.68 6.17
N LEU A 62 5.90 -1.38 5.34
CA LEU A 62 5.46 -2.75 5.55
C LEU A 62 6.11 -3.69 4.54
N MET A 63 6.48 -4.89 4.99
CA MET A 63 6.99 -5.95 4.14
C MET A 63 6.47 -7.32 4.59
N TRP A 64 6.29 -8.23 3.65
CA TRP A 64 5.84 -9.60 3.91
C TRP A 64 6.50 -10.59 2.94
N SER A 65 6.32 -11.88 3.17
CA SER A 65 6.78 -12.94 2.27
C SER A 65 5.82 -13.13 1.09
N PRO A 66 6.32 -13.46 -0.12
CA PRO A 66 5.45 -13.75 -1.26
C PRO A 66 4.48 -14.90 -0.98
N SER A 67 3.25 -14.75 -1.47
CA SER A 67 2.28 -15.83 -1.59
C SER A 67 2.54 -16.66 -2.84
N GLU A 68 2.10 -17.92 -2.81
CA GLU A 68 2.11 -18.83 -3.95
C GLU A 68 0.68 -19.07 -4.45
N ASP A 69 0.55 -19.38 -5.73
CA ASP A 69 -0.70 -19.69 -6.40
C ASP A 69 -0.43 -20.64 -7.59
N ASN A 70 -1.44 -21.40 -8.03
CA ASN A 70 -1.31 -22.38 -9.11
C ASN A 70 -1.08 -21.74 -10.50
N VAL A 71 -1.57 -20.53 -10.73
CA VAL A 71 -1.37 -19.75 -11.98
C VAL A 71 -0.46 -18.56 -11.72
N GLY A 72 -0.71 -17.82 -10.64
CA GLY A 72 0.14 -16.71 -10.23
C GLY A 72 -0.60 -15.64 -9.44
N VAL A 73 0.12 -15.03 -8.50
CA VAL A 73 -0.37 -13.88 -7.74
C VAL A 73 -0.27 -12.60 -8.58
N ASP A 74 -1.38 -11.87 -8.69
CA ASP A 74 -1.46 -10.60 -9.40
C ASP A 74 -1.04 -9.43 -8.50
N HIS A 75 -1.66 -9.32 -7.33
CA HIS A 75 -1.37 -8.24 -6.37
C HIS A 75 -1.74 -8.61 -4.93
N TYR A 76 -1.40 -7.72 -4.02
CA TYR A 76 -1.76 -7.79 -2.60
C TYR A 76 -2.67 -6.62 -2.24
N ILE A 77 -3.62 -6.86 -1.32
CA ILE A 77 -4.46 -5.82 -0.74
C ILE A 77 -4.01 -5.58 0.69
N VAL A 78 -3.73 -4.31 1.01
CA VAL A 78 -3.33 -3.90 2.37
C VAL A 78 -4.52 -3.28 3.08
N TYR A 79 -4.79 -3.76 4.28
CA TYR A 79 -5.85 -3.27 5.14
C TYR A 79 -5.28 -2.65 6.41
N ARG A 80 -5.92 -1.58 6.89
CA ARG A 80 -5.61 -0.94 8.17
C ARG A 80 -6.87 -0.81 9.01
N GLU A 81 -6.73 -1.07 10.31
CA GLU A 81 -7.84 -0.89 11.26
C GLU A 81 -8.19 0.59 11.40
N SER A 82 -9.49 0.90 11.29
CA SER A 82 -10.08 2.18 11.66
C SER A 82 -11.41 1.90 12.36
N ALA A 83 -11.61 2.45 13.55
CA ALA A 83 -12.80 2.22 14.38
C ALA A 83 -13.12 0.72 14.60
N GLY A 84 -12.10 -0.13 14.76
CA GLY A 84 -12.25 -1.57 14.98
C GLY A 84 -12.56 -2.41 13.73
N VAL A 85 -12.53 -1.79 12.54
CA VAL A 85 -12.78 -2.47 11.26
C VAL A 85 -11.55 -2.38 10.36
N MET A 86 -11.15 -3.49 9.74
CA MET A 86 -10.08 -3.52 8.74
C MET A 86 -10.58 -2.94 7.42
N ASN A 87 -10.05 -1.79 7.02
CA ASN A 87 -10.39 -1.08 5.79
C ASN A 87 -9.26 -1.18 4.78
N LYS A 88 -9.57 -1.42 3.51
CA LYS A 88 -8.58 -1.39 2.42
C LYS A 88 -7.98 0.00 2.32
N ILE A 89 -6.66 0.10 2.37
CA ILE A 89 -5.91 1.37 2.23
C ILE A 89 -5.13 1.45 0.92
N GLY A 90 -4.92 0.32 0.25
CA GLY A 90 -4.22 0.29 -1.02
C GLY A 90 -3.96 -1.12 -1.54
N THR A 91 -3.24 -1.20 -2.64
CA THR A 91 -2.76 -2.43 -3.27
C THR A 91 -1.27 -2.34 -3.57
N ALA A 92 -0.60 -3.49 -3.64
CA ALA A 92 0.81 -3.58 -4.02
C ALA A 92 1.02 -4.75 -4.98
N ALA A 93 1.76 -4.53 -6.07
CA ALA A 93 2.18 -5.61 -6.97
C ALA A 93 3.37 -6.41 -6.39
N ASN A 94 4.14 -5.77 -5.50
CA ASN A 94 5.27 -6.38 -4.80
C ASN A 94 4.90 -6.66 -3.34
N THR A 95 5.81 -7.29 -2.61
CA THR A 95 5.59 -7.66 -1.20
C THR A 95 5.94 -6.56 -0.20
N SER A 96 5.71 -5.30 -0.58
CA SER A 96 6.01 -4.12 0.24
C SER A 96 4.97 -3.01 0.03
N PHE A 97 4.65 -2.27 1.09
CA PHE A 97 3.73 -1.13 1.03
C PHE A 97 4.09 -0.05 2.04
N MET A 98 4.14 1.20 1.58
CA MET A 98 4.35 2.35 2.45
C MET A 98 3.04 3.07 2.74
N ASP A 99 2.59 2.97 3.98
CA ASP A 99 1.45 3.75 4.47
C ASP A 99 1.92 5.14 4.90
N LYS A 100 1.19 6.18 4.51
CA LYS A 100 1.56 7.59 4.64
C LYS A 100 0.45 8.39 5.33
N ASP A 101 0.76 9.65 5.64
CA ASP A 101 -0.16 10.62 6.24
C ASP A 101 -0.76 10.13 7.56
N LEU A 102 0.05 9.39 8.33
CA LEU A 102 -0.32 8.85 9.64
C LEU A 102 -0.21 9.91 10.73
N LYS A 103 -0.89 9.68 11.84
CA LYS A 103 -0.72 10.47 13.05
C LYS A 103 0.49 9.97 13.81
N ALA A 104 1.23 10.90 14.42
CA ALA A 104 2.37 10.58 15.25
C ALA A 104 1.94 9.90 16.55
N ASN A 105 2.83 9.12 17.15
CA ASN A 105 2.61 8.41 18.41
C ASN A 105 1.26 7.65 18.45
N THR A 106 0.89 7.04 17.33
CA THR A 106 -0.42 6.38 17.15
C THR A 106 -0.19 4.92 16.78
N SER A 107 -0.91 4.03 17.46
CA SER A 107 -0.90 2.60 17.15
C SER A 107 -1.83 2.28 15.99
N TYR A 108 -1.32 1.56 15.01
CA TYR A 108 -2.03 1.07 13.84
C TYR A 108 -1.95 -0.44 13.77
N LYS A 109 -3.00 -1.07 13.22
CA LYS A 109 -3.03 -2.51 12.94
C LYS A 109 -3.21 -2.76 11.46
N TYR A 110 -2.46 -3.72 10.94
CA TYR A 110 -2.41 -4.06 9.53
C TYR A 110 -2.63 -5.55 9.31
N VAL A 111 -3.27 -5.87 8.18
CA VAL A 111 -3.31 -7.21 7.59
C VAL A 111 -3.19 -7.10 6.08
N VAL A 112 -2.72 -8.17 5.44
CA VAL A 112 -2.55 -8.24 3.99
C VAL A 112 -3.20 -9.50 3.44
N THR A 113 -3.82 -9.42 2.27
CA THR A 113 -4.27 -10.57 1.46
C THR A 113 -3.53 -10.57 0.12
N ALA A 114 -3.55 -11.71 -0.56
CA ALA A 114 -3.06 -11.88 -1.93
C ALA A 114 -4.24 -12.17 -2.85
N VAL A 115 -4.16 -11.68 -4.09
CA VAL A 115 -5.17 -11.85 -5.13
C VAL A 115 -4.49 -12.38 -6.38
N ASP A 116 -5.05 -13.43 -6.98
CA ASP A 116 -4.55 -14.01 -8.23
C ASP A 116 -5.06 -13.28 -9.48
N LEU A 117 -4.69 -13.81 -10.66
CA LEU A 117 -5.11 -13.30 -11.96
C LEU A 117 -6.59 -13.57 -12.29
N ALA A 118 -7.23 -14.53 -11.60
CA ALA A 118 -8.65 -14.85 -11.74
C ALA A 118 -9.55 -14.04 -10.79
N GLY A 119 -8.95 -13.33 -9.83
CA GLY A 119 -9.63 -12.52 -8.83
C GLY A 119 -9.95 -13.25 -7.52
N ASN A 120 -9.42 -14.46 -7.27
CA ASN A 120 -9.61 -15.12 -5.99
C ASN A 120 -8.71 -14.46 -4.94
N GLU A 121 -9.28 -14.15 -3.77
CA GLU A 121 -8.58 -13.50 -2.66
C GLU A 121 -8.29 -14.51 -1.55
N SER A 122 -7.05 -14.49 -1.05
CA SER A 122 -6.62 -15.36 0.03
C SER A 122 -7.16 -14.94 1.40
N SER A 123 -6.96 -15.81 2.39
CA SER A 123 -7.16 -15.42 3.80
C SER A 123 -6.20 -14.29 4.20
N ARG A 124 -6.65 -13.40 5.09
CA ARG A 124 -5.83 -12.32 5.67
C ARG A 124 -4.64 -12.88 6.43
N SER A 125 -3.49 -12.24 6.34
CA SER A 125 -2.32 -12.50 7.18
C SER A 125 -2.62 -12.38 8.68
N ASP A 126 -1.66 -12.78 9.52
CA ASP A 126 -1.64 -12.38 10.92
C ASP A 126 -1.66 -10.84 11.06
N VAL A 127 -2.24 -10.37 12.16
CA VAL A 127 -2.35 -8.94 12.47
C VAL A 127 -1.00 -8.40 12.93
N LEU A 128 -0.47 -7.42 12.21
CA LEU A 128 0.68 -6.65 12.64
C LEU A 128 0.21 -5.38 13.37
N THR A 129 0.70 -5.15 14.59
CA THR A 129 0.50 -3.88 15.31
C THR A 129 1.79 -3.08 15.30
N VAL A 130 1.72 -1.81 14.89
CA VAL A 130 2.87 -0.90 14.78
C VAL A 130 2.50 0.46 15.35
N THR A 131 3.42 1.10 16.09
CA THR A 131 3.25 2.48 16.56
C THR A 131 4.17 3.42 15.79
N THR A 132 3.61 4.50 15.24
CA THR A 132 4.39 5.57 14.64
C THR A 132 5.23 6.28 15.70
N LYS A 133 6.37 6.84 15.30
CA LYS A 133 7.22 7.60 16.22
C LYS A 133 6.50 8.87 16.69
N SER A 134 6.97 9.46 17.79
CA SER A 134 6.64 10.84 18.10
C SER A 134 7.12 11.76 16.97
N GLU A 135 6.46 12.91 16.81
CA GLU A 135 7.12 14.01 16.11
C GLU A 135 8.28 14.46 16.98
N ASP A 136 9.51 14.15 16.56
CA ASP A 136 10.69 14.73 17.18
C ASP A 136 10.69 16.23 16.85
N SER A 137 10.23 17.05 17.79
CA SER A 137 10.48 18.47 17.75
C SER A 137 11.94 18.69 18.12
N THR A 138 12.83 18.86 17.14
CA THR A 138 14.21 19.35 17.37
C THR A 138 14.24 20.84 17.72
N TYR A 139 13.11 21.41 18.12
CA TYR A 139 13.01 22.82 18.47
C TYR A 139 13.63 23.05 19.84
N GLU A 140 14.32 24.17 19.96
CA GLU A 140 14.95 24.55 21.22
C GLU A 140 13.91 24.73 22.32
N LYS A 141 14.27 24.44 23.58
CA LYS A 141 13.39 24.74 24.71
C LYS A 141 13.19 26.25 24.79
N TRP A 142 11.94 26.69 24.97
CA TRP A 142 11.64 28.12 25.12
C TRP A 142 12.38 28.71 26.32
N ASP A 143 13.00 29.87 26.11
CA ASP A 143 13.69 30.67 27.13
C ASP A 143 13.02 32.05 27.19
N ALA A 144 12.44 32.37 28.35
CA ALA A 144 11.73 33.61 28.60
C ALA A 144 12.57 34.88 28.42
N ARG A 145 13.91 34.77 28.35
CA ARG A 145 14.83 35.90 28.16
C ARG A 145 15.50 35.95 26.79
N LYS A 146 15.26 34.97 25.91
CA LYS A 146 15.87 34.94 24.58
C LYS A 146 15.13 35.88 23.62
N ALA A 147 15.85 36.43 22.65
CA ALA A 147 15.26 37.10 21.50
C ALA A 147 14.78 36.07 20.47
N TYR A 148 13.61 36.30 19.90
CA TYR A 148 13.03 35.47 18.86
C TYR A 148 12.65 36.32 17.66
N THR A 149 12.89 35.77 16.47
CA THR A 149 12.43 36.31 15.20
C THR A 149 11.15 35.62 14.76
N LYS A 150 10.32 36.31 13.97
CA LYS A 150 9.09 35.76 13.41
C LYS A 150 9.39 34.46 12.66
N GLY A 151 8.70 33.39 13.05
CA GLY A 151 8.85 32.05 12.48
C GLY A 151 9.73 31.10 13.30
N ASP A 152 10.48 31.61 14.30
CA ASP A 152 11.22 30.75 15.22
C ASP A 152 10.28 29.78 15.94
N ARG A 153 10.73 28.54 16.12
CA ARG A 153 9.97 27.49 16.78
C ARG A 153 10.68 26.96 18.00
N VAL A 154 9.92 26.81 19.08
CA VAL A 154 10.41 26.39 20.40
C VAL A 154 9.49 25.34 21.01
N VAL A 155 10.02 24.55 21.95
CA VAL A 155 9.24 23.61 22.77
C VAL A 155 9.01 24.20 24.16
N HIS A 156 7.75 24.20 24.59
CA HIS A 156 7.36 24.48 25.97
C HIS A 156 6.29 23.48 26.41
N GLU A 157 6.50 22.79 27.54
CA GLU A 157 5.58 21.77 28.06
C GLU A 157 5.18 20.68 27.03
N GLY A 158 6.14 20.27 26.18
CA GLY A 158 5.91 19.27 25.14
C GLY A 158 5.09 19.75 23.94
N LYS A 159 4.73 21.04 23.89
CA LYS A 159 4.06 21.68 22.75
C LYS A 159 5.04 22.57 21.99
N VAL A 160 4.86 22.64 20.68
CA VAL A 160 5.63 23.53 19.81
C VAL A 160 4.89 24.86 19.66
N TYR A 161 5.62 25.96 19.81
CA TYR A 161 5.14 27.31 19.58
C TYR A 161 5.96 27.96 18.47
N GLU A 162 5.31 28.76 17.63
CA GLU A 162 5.96 29.56 16.57
C GLU A 162 5.81 31.05 16.89
N ALA A 163 6.92 31.80 16.87
CA ALA A 163 6.92 33.23 17.10
C ALA A 163 6.17 33.94 15.97
N VAL A 164 5.21 34.80 16.29
CA VAL A 164 4.39 35.50 15.27
C VAL A 164 4.97 36.85 14.85
N GLN A 165 5.92 37.36 15.64
CA GLN A 165 6.67 38.59 15.39
C GLN A 165 8.01 38.57 16.12
N ASP A 166 8.91 39.46 15.71
CA ASP A 166 10.19 39.67 16.37
C ASP A 166 9.96 40.25 17.77
N HIS A 167 10.59 39.68 18.79
CA HIS A 167 10.50 40.17 20.16
C HIS A 167 11.70 39.77 21.01
N GLN A 168 11.93 40.53 22.08
CA GLN A 168 12.94 40.27 23.10
C GLN A 168 12.26 39.79 24.37
N GLY A 169 12.52 38.55 24.81
CA GLY A 169 12.02 38.02 26.07
C GLY A 169 12.45 38.87 27.28
N ASN A 170 11.54 39.11 28.22
CA ASN A 170 11.79 39.87 29.45
C ASN A 170 11.85 39.00 30.73
N GLY A 171 11.72 37.68 30.60
CA GLY A 171 11.70 36.73 31.72
C GLY A 171 10.31 36.38 32.25
N ASP A 172 9.23 36.94 31.72
CA ASP A 172 7.86 36.57 32.10
C ASP A 172 7.52 35.17 31.56
N SER A 173 7.25 34.23 32.47
CA SER A 173 6.94 32.84 32.12
C SER A 173 5.61 32.67 31.38
N ASN A 174 4.72 33.67 31.41
CA ASN A 174 3.43 33.60 30.73
C ASN A 174 3.47 34.05 29.27
N TRP A 175 4.58 34.64 28.82
CA TRP A 175 4.67 35.18 27.46
C TRP A 175 4.56 34.14 26.36
N ILE A 176 4.97 32.89 26.62
CA ILE A 176 4.78 31.78 25.69
C ILE A 176 3.30 31.53 25.34
N PHE A 177 2.37 31.99 26.19
CA PHE A 177 0.92 31.91 25.97
C PHE A 177 0.32 33.20 25.39
N ALA A 178 1.10 34.27 25.26
CA ALA A 178 0.63 35.52 24.67
C ALA A 178 0.46 35.35 23.17
N LEU A 179 -0.79 35.33 22.69
CA LEU A 179 -1.12 35.13 21.27
C LEU A 179 -0.57 36.21 20.34
N SER A 180 -0.24 37.38 20.89
CA SER A 180 0.46 38.45 20.17
C SER A 180 1.94 38.13 19.90
N LEU A 181 2.53 37.17 20.60
CA LEU A 181 3.94 36.80 20.49
C LEU A 181 4.13 35.37 19.95
N TRP A 182 3.24 34.45 20.31
CA TRP A 182 3.36 33.03 19.99
C TRP A 182 2.04 32.44 19.51
N LYS A 183 2.13 31.49 18.57
CA LYS A 183 1.01 30.62 18.20
C LYS A 183 1.39 29.16 18.43
N PRO A 184 0.50 28.33 19.02
CA PRO A 184 0.75 26.90 19.11
C PRO A 184 0.74 26.29 17.71
N VAL A 185 1.75 25.48 17.40
CA VAL A 185 1.78 24.69 16.17
C VAL A 185 0.99 23.42 16.44
N LEU A 186 -0.13 23.26 15.74
CA LEU A 186 -0.87 22.01 15.74
C LEU A 186 -0.08 21.00 14.92
N ASN A 187 0.47 19.99 15.58
CA ASN A 187 0.99 18.79 14.92
C ASN A 187 -0.20 18.11 14.23
N LYS A 188 -0.37 18.35 12.93
CA LYS A 188 -1.45 17.77 12.12
C LYS A 188 -1.16 16.32 11.81
#